data_AF-A0A4V2JU15-F1
#
_entry.id   AF-A0A4V2JU15-F1
#
_cell.length_a   1.000
_cell.length_b   1.000
_cell.length_c   1.000
_cell.angle_alpha   90.00
_cell.angle_beta   90.00
_cell.angle_gamma   90.00
#
_symmetry.space_group_name_H-M   'P 1'
#
loop_
_entity.id
_entity.type
_entity.pdbx_description
1 polymer ?
#
loop_
_entity_poly.entity_id
_entity_poly.type
_entity_poly.pdbx_seq_one_letter_code
_entity_poly.pdbx_strand_id
1 'polypeptide(L)' 'MSKKIDRGILQGDSLSPLLFVLCMDPLSRKLNEKYTKVTIKTDAESHATNHLLFIDDLKLLAEDGQTLEEMTEEVKK' A
#
# COMPACT_ATOMS: atom_id res chain seq x y z
N MET A 1 -11.81 -31.94 -11.67
CA MET A 1 -11.51 -30.92 -12.70
C MET A 1 -10.55 -29.92 -12.09
N SER A 2 -9.31 -29.84 -12.59
CA SER A 2 -8.35 -28.83 -12.15
C SER A 2 -8.72 -27.51 -12.84
N LYS A 3 -9.14 -26.51 -12.07
CA LYS A 3 -9.27 -25.15 -12.60
C LYS A 3 -7.87 -24.56 -12.68
N LYS A 4 -7.37 -24.33 -13.90
CA LYS A 4 -6.11 -23.63 -14.11
C LYS A 4 -6.32 -22.15 -13.83
N ILE A 5 -5.62 -21.62 -12.84
CA ILE A 5 -5.62 -20.18 -12.52
C ILE A 5 -4.39 -19.57 -13.19
N ASP A 6 -4.61 -18.77 -14.23
CA ASP A 6 -3.50 -18.09 -14.93
C ASP A 6 -3.09 -16.77 -14.24
N ARG A 7 -4.01 -16.13 -13.50
CA ARG A 7 -3.77 -14.92 -12.68
C ARG A 7 -4.68 -14.88 -11.46
N GLY A 8 -4.19 -14.28 -10.37
CA GLY A 8 -4.93 -14.08 -9.13
C GLY A 8 -4.54 -15.06 -8.01
N ILE A 9 -5.09 -14.82 -6.83
CA ILE A 9 -4.89 -15.62 -5.62
C ILE A 9 -6.24 -16.20 -5.16
N LEU A 10 -6.21 -17.33 -4.44
CA LEU A 10 -7.42 -18.04 -4.06
C LEU A 10 -8.10 -17.38 -2.85
N GLN A 11 -9.32 -16.89 -3.00
CA GLN A 11 -10.09 -16.36 -1.86
C GLN A 11 -10.49 -17.48 -0.89
N GLY A 12 -10.48 -17.17 0.41
CA GLY A 12 -10.78 -18.15 1.47
C GLY A 12 -9.59 -19.03 1.87
N ASP A 13 -8.48 -18.94 1.15
CA ASP A 13 -7.21 -19.54 1.57
C ASP A 13 -6.49 -18.63 2.60
N SER A 14 -5.90 -19.24 3.63
CA SER A 14 -5.27 -18.51 4.72
C SER A 14 -3.95 -17.84 4.34
N LEU A 15 -3.28 -18.26 3.26
CA LEU A 15 -2.04 -17.64 2.78
C LEU A 15 -2.29 -16.48 1.81
N SER A 16 -3.46 -16.44 1.16
CA SER A 16 -3.79 -15.40 0.18
C SER A 16 -3.62 -13.97 0.70
N PRO A 17 -4.06 -13.60 1.93
CA PRO A 17 -3.83 -12.25 2.45
C PRO A 17 -2.34 -11.90 2.56
N LEU A 18 -1.49 -12.85 2.99
CA LEU A 18 -0.05 -12.63 3.11
C LEU A 18 0.59 -12.46 1.73
N LEU A 19 0.21 -13.30 0.77
CA LEU A 19 0.69 -13.21 -0.61
C LEU A 19 0.32 -11.86 -1.23
N PHE A 20 -0.89 -11.35 -0.96
CA PHE A 20 -1.31 -10.03 -1.40
C PHE A 20 -0.40 -8.93 -0.86
N VAL A 21 -0.15 -8.92 0.45
CA VAL A 21 0.72 -7.92 1.09
C VAL A 21 2.15 -7.99 0.55
N LEU A 22 2.69 -9.20 0.32
CA LEU A 22 4.02 -9.38 -0.28
C LEU A 22 4.09 -8.81 -1.70
N CYS A 23 3.02 -8.92 -2.49
CA CYS A 23 2.95 -8.30 -3.81
C CYS A 23 2.90 -6.76 -3.75
N MET A 24 2.39 -6.19 -2.66
CA MET A 24 2.29 -4.74 -2.46
C MET A 24 3.56 -4.10 -1.87
N ASP A 25 4.48 -4.89 -1.29
CA ASP A 25 5.73 -4.41 -0.70
C ASP A 25 6.62 -3.59 -1.67
N PRO A 26 6.81 -3.97 -2.95
CA PRO A 26 7.53 -3.13 -3.91
C PRO A 26 6.92 -1.74 -4.09
N LEU A 27 5.58 -1.65 -4.11
CA LEU A 27 4.88 -0.36 -4.19
C LEU A 27 5.12 0.47 -2.93
N SER A 28 5.06 -0.16 -1.75
CA SER A 28 5.36 0.49 -0.47
C SER A 28 6.78 1.08 -0.43
N ARG A 29 7.78 0.32 -0.86
CA ARG A 29 9.18 0.79 -0.93
C ARG A 29 9.33 1.96 -1.87
N LYS A 30 8.74 1.87 -3.06
CA LYS A 30 8.76 2.94 -4.07
C LYS A 30 8.13 4.23 -3.54
N LEU A 31 7.01 4.14 -2.81
CA LEU A 31 6.39 5.30 -2.17
C LEU A 31 7.30 5.90 -1.09
N ASN A 32 7.93 5.06 -0.26
CA ASN A 32 8.87 5.51 0.78
C ASN A 32 10.16 6.14 0.23
N GLU A 33 10.64 5.69 -0.92
CA GLU A 33 11.85 6.24 -1.57
C GLU A 33 11.58 7.59 -2.23
N LYS A 34 10.39 7.77 -2.82
CA LYS A 34 10.08 8.93 -3.67
C LYS A 34 9.43 10.09 -2.91
N TYR A 35 8.64 9.82 -1.87
CA TYR A 35 7.78 10.82 -1.21
C TYR A 35 8.10 10.98 0.27
N THR A 36 8.03 12.22 0.75
CA THR A 36 8.23 12.55 2.16
C THR A 36 7.13 11.95 3.04
N LYS A 37 7.50 11.53 4.26
CA LYS A 37 6.56 10.98 5.25
C LYS A 37 5.84 12.08 6.00
N VAL A 38 4.54 11.88 6.24
CA VAL A 38 3.73 12.73 7.10
C VAL A 38 3.80 12.22 8.53
N THR A 39 4.00 13.13 9.49
CA THR A 39 4.00 12.79 10.92
C THR A 39 2.58 12.80 11.48
N ILE A 40 2.11 11.64 11.93
CA ILE A 40 0.83 11.44 12.61
C ILE A 40 1.11 11.39 14.11
N LYS A 41 0.57 12.35 14.85
CA LYS A 41 0.65 12.38 16.32
C LYS A 41 -0.63 11.78 16.90
N THR A 42 -0.46 10.81 17.78
CA THR A 42 -1.52 10.28 18.65
C THR A 42 -1.21 10.67 20.09
N ASP A 43 -2.16 10.47 21.00
CA ASP A 43 -1.98 10.81 22.42
C ASP A 43 -0.83 10.04 23.09
N ALA A 44 -0.48 8.86 22.56
CA ALA A 44 0.57 8.00 23.10
C ALA A 44 1.89 8.10 22.31
N GLU A 45 1.82 8.20 20.98
CA GLU A 45 2.98 8.04 20.10
C GLU A 45 2.92 8.91 18.84
N SER A 46 4.08 9.14 18.23
CA SER A 46 4.23 9.85 16.96
C SER A 46 4.80 8.90 15.92
N HIS A 47 4.11 8.73 14.79
CA HIS A 47 4.54 7.87 13.68
C HIS A 47 4.67 8.68 12.40
N ALA A 48 5.73 8.44 11.63
CA ALA A 48 5.91 9.05 10.32
C ALA A 48 5.68 8.01 9.21
N THR A 49 4.72 8.27 8.32
CA THR A 49 4.48 7.46 7.12
C THR A 49 3.85 8.30 6.01
N ASN A 50 4.01 7.90 4.75
CA ASN A 50 3.33 8.52 3.61
C ASN A 50 2.18 7.65 3.08
N HIS A 51 2.00 6.43 3.59
CA HIS A 51 0.86 5.58 3.24
C HIS A 51 0.49 4.61 4.35
N LEU A 52 -0.75 4.12 4.29
CA LEU A 52 -1.25 2.96 5.03
C LEU A 52 -1.64 1.89 4.01
N LEU A 53 -1.15 0.68 4.21
CA LEU A 53 -1.46 -0.49 3.41
C LEU A 53 -2.10 -1.55 4.30
N PHE A 54 -3.29 -1.99 3.93
CA PHE A 54 -3.98 -3.06 4.63
C PHE A 54 -4.73 -3.94 3.63
N ILE A 55 -4.14 -5.11 3.35
CA ILE A 55 -4.65 -6.03 2.32
C ILE A 55 -4.86 -5.25 1.01
N ASP A 56 -6.09 -5.12 0.52
CA ASP A 56 -6.47 -4.45 -0.72
C ASP A 56 -6.65 -2.93 -0.58
N ASP A 57 -6.66 -2.41 0.64
CA ASP A 57 -6.79 -0.98 0.90
C ASP A 57 -5.42 -0.27 0.93
N LEU A 58 -5.30 0.78 0.13
CA LEU A 58 -4.18 1.73 0.14
C LEU A 58 -4.69 3.14 0.40
N LYS A 59 -4.15 3.78 1.44
CA LYS A 59 -4.42 5.19 1.76
C LYS A 59 -3.11 5.98 1.69
N LEU A 60 -3.09 7.03 0.87
CA LEU A 60 -1.95 7.92 0.70
C LEU A 60 -2.08 9.13 1.63
N LEU A 61 -0.94 9.61 2.13
CA LEU A 61 -0.83 10.75 3.03
C LEU A 61 0.26 11.68 2.49
N ALA A 62 -0.10 12.95 2.32
CA ALA A 62 0.81 14.02 1.93
C ALA A 62 0.42 15.32 2.65
N GLU A 63 1.37 16.25 2.76
CA GLU A 63 1.11 17.56 3.38
C GLU A 63 0.33 18.50 2.46
N ASP A 64 0.45 18.32 1.14
CA ASP A 64 -0.20 19.14 0.13
C ASP A 64 -0.90 18.29 -0.96
N GLY A 65 -1.87 18.91 -1.63
CA GLY A 65 -2.69 18.25 -2.63
C GLY A 65 -1.95 17.89 -3.92
N GLN A 66 -0.91 18.65 -4.28
CA GLN A 66 -0.14 18.38 -5.50
C GLN A 66 0.69 17.11 -5.33
N THR A 67 1.39 16.97 -4.19
CA THR A 67 2.11 15.74 -3.85
C THR A 67 1.16 14.54 -3.80
N LEU A 68 -0.05 14.71 -3.24
CA LEU A 68 -1.05 13.63 -3.19
C LEU A 68 -1.50 13.18 -4.59
N GLU A 69 -1.68 14.12 -5.53
CA GLU A 69 -2.02 13.84 -6.92
C GLU A 69 -0.88 13.08 -7.62
N GLU A 70 0.36 13.53 -7.44
CA GLU A 70 1.54 12.84 -7.98
C GLU A 70 1.70 11.42 -7.43
N MET A 71 1.47 11.22 -6.12
CA MET A 71 1.47 9.88 -5.51
C MET A 71 0.38 9.00 -6.11
N THR A 72 -0.81 9.55 -6.36
CA THR A 72 -1.93 8.84 -6.97
C THR A 72 -1.59 8.37 -8.39
N GLU A 73 -0.93 9.22 -9.19
CA GLU A 73 -0.48 8.84 -10.53
C GLU A 73 0.66 7.81 -10.48
N GLU A 74 1.52 7.83 -9.47
CA GLU A 74 2.58 6.82 -9.31
C GLU A 74 2.02 5.43 -8.97
N VAL A 75 0.94 5.36 -8.20
CA VAL A 75 0.27 4.10 -7.82
C VAL A 75 -0.48 3.47 -9.01
N LYS A 76 -0.94 4.27 -9.97
CA LYS A 76 -1.66 3.79 -11.16
C LYS A 76 -0.77 3.18 -12.24
N LYS A 77 0.55 3.39 -12.17
CA LYS A 77 1.53 2.89 -13.15
C LYS A 77 1.82 1.40 -12.95
#